data_AF-A0A8I1DFT6-F1
#
_entry.id   AF-A0A8I1DFT6-F1
#
_cell.length_a   1.000
_cell.length_b   1.000
_cell.length_c   1.000
_cell.angle_alpha   90.00
_cell.angle_beta   90.00
_cell.angle_gamma   90.00
#
_symmetry.space_group_name_H-M   'P 1'
#
loop_
_entity.id
_entity.type
_entity.pdbx_description
1 polymer ?
#
loop_
_entity_poly.entity_id
_entity_poly.type
_entity_poly.pdbx_seq_one_letter_code
_entity_poly.pdbx_strand_id
1 'polypeptide(L)'
;MMQDQMERKKRVERLAEQIEAEILNAIREGGPQPYYTEMYLNCAICYQEKKRTELRIAEDPDQIFDEFAVCFDCIARRNLMLSHSERALDFEARTLAILRIKNGVMKPQDWEEEEEAL
;
A
#
# COMPACT_ATOMS: atom_id res chain seq x y z
N MET A 1 2.60 21.35 -7.71
CA MET A 1 2.77 20.57 -6.46
C MET A 1 1.44 20.07 -5.88
N MET A 2 0.42 20.91 -5.64
CA MET A 2 -0.86 20.44 -5.08
C MET A 2 -1.80 19.72 -6.09
N GLN A 3 -1.80 20.17 -7.35
CA GLN A 3 -2.60 19.55 -8.43
C GLN A 3 -2.11 18.14 -8.77
N ASP A 4 -0.78 17.95 -8.85
CA ASP A 4 -0.14 16.66 -9.16
C ASP A 4 -0.42 15.59 -8.08
N GLN A 5 -0.38 15.97 -6.80
CA GLN A 5 -0.75 15.05 -5.71
C GLN A 5 -2.24 14.67 -5.74
N MET A 6 -3.12 15.60 -6.09
CA MET A 6 -4.55 15.34 -6.22
C MET A 6 -4.84 14.42 -7.41
N GLU A 7 -4.14 14.61 -8.52
CA GLU A 7 -4.27 13.75 -9.70
C GLU A 7 -3.75 12.34 -9.43
N ARG A 8 -2.59 12.20 -8.76
CA ARG A 8 -2.09 10.90 -8.31
C ARG A 8 -3.12 10.20 -7.42
N LYS A 9 -3.65 10.89 -6.42
CA LYS A 9 -4.65 10.33 -5.50
C LYS A 9 -5.86 9.79 -6.26
N LYS A 10 -6.40 10.55 -7.22
CA LYS A 10 -7.51 10.10 -8.08
C LYS A 10 -7.17 8.89 -8.94
N ARG A 11 -5.91 8.76 -9.39
CA ARG A 11 -5.45 7.58 -10.13
C ARG A 11 -5.37 6.36 -9.23
N VAL A 12 -4.79 6.50 -8.04
CA VAL A 12 -4.71 5.44 -7.03
C VAL A 12 -6.11 4.98 -6.61
N GLU A 13 -7.04 5.91 -6.37
CA GLU A 13 -8.42 5.58 -5.99
C GLU A 13 -9.14 4.77 -7.07
N ARG A 14 -9.07 5.20 -8.33
CA ARG A 14 -9.68 4.47 -9.46
C ARG A 14 -9.07 3.08 -9.63
N LEU A 15 -7.75 2.96 -9.50
CA LEU A 15 -7.07 1.67 -9.60
C LEU A 15 -7.42 0.77 -8.41
N ALA A 16 -7.58 1.34 -7.21
CA ALA A 16 -7.97 0.59 -6.03
C ALA A 16 -9.38 0.00 -6.17
N GLU A 17 -10.33 0.74 -6.77
CA GLU A 17 -11.68 0.23 -7.06
C GLU A 17 -11.64 -0.98 -8.00
N GLN A 18 -10.80 -0.94 -9.03
CA GLN A 18 -10.61 -2.05 -9.97
C GLN A 18 -10.02 -3.28 -9.27
N ILE A 19 -8.92 -3.08 -8.53
CA ILE A 19 -8.23 -4.16 -7.80
C ILE A 19 -9.14 -4.75 -6.71
N GLU A 20 -9.93 -3.92 -6.02
CA GLU A 20 -10.91 -4.36 -5.02
C GLU A 20 -11.95 -5.30 -5.65
N ALA A 21 -12.51 -4.93 -6.80
CA ALA A 21 -13.45 -5.78 -7.53
C ALA A 21 -12.80 -7.11 -7.99
N GLU A 22 -11.56 -7.06 -8.48
CA GLU A 22 -10.80 -8.25 -8.85
C GLU A 22 -10.57 -9.21 -7.67
N ILE A 23 -10.13 -8.67 -6.52
CA ILE A 23 -9.92 -9.45 -5.29
C ILE A 23 -11.24 -10.08 -4.85
N LEU A 24 -12.33 -9.31 -4.79
CA LEU A 24 -13.63 -9.82 -4.36
C LEU A 24 -14.18 -10.90 -5.29
N ASN A 25 -13.99 -10.75 -6.60
CA ASN A 25 -14.37 -11.79 -7.57
C ASN A 25 -13.54 -13.06 -7.37
N ALA A 26 -12.22 -12.94 -7.21
CA ALA A 26 -11.36 -14.08 -6.93
C ALA A 26 -11.78 -14.81 -5.65
N ILE A 27 -12.14 -14.09 -4.59
CA ILE A 27 -12.65 -14.68 -3.34
C ILE A 27 -13.94 -15.46 -3.57
N ARG A 28 -14.88 -14.93 -4.35
CA ARG A 28 -16.15 -15.62 -4.68
C ARG A 28 -15.93 -16.93 -5.43
N GLU A 29 -14.86 -17.00 -6.21
CA GLU A 29 -14.45 -18.20 -6.95
C GLU A 29 -13.62 -19.18 -6.09
N GLY A 30 -13.47 -18.90 -4.78
CA GLY A 30 -12.69 -19.74 -3.85
C GLY A 30 -11.19 -19.43 -3.83
N GLY A 31 -10.79 -18.28 -4.37
CA GLY A 31 -9.42 -17.79 -4.38
C GLY A 31 -8.92 -17.27 -3.02
N PRO A 32 -7.68 -16.76 -2.97
CA PRO A 32 -7.05 -16.30 -1.74
C PRO A 32 -7.76 -15.08 -1.14
N GLN A 33 -7.69 -14.95 0.19
CA GLN A 33 -8.29 -13.87 0.96
C GLN A 33 -7.17 -12.94 1.51
N PRO A 34 -6.62 -12.03 0.68
CA PRO A 34 -5.41 -11.27 1.02
C PRO A 34 -5.60 -10.33 2.22
N TYR A 35 -6.83 -10.02 2.62
CA TYR A 35 -7.11 -9.19 3.79
C TYR A 35 -6.80 -9.86 5.14
N TYR A 36 -6.56 -11.17 5.17
CA TYR A 36 -5.99 -11.85 6.35
C TYR A 36 -4.46 -11.73 6.43
N THR A 37 -3.79 -11.30 5.37
CA THR A 37 -2.34 -11.14 5.40
C THR A 37 -1.96 -9.84 6.11
N GLU A 38 -0.93 -9.92 6.94
CA GLU A 38 -0.36 -8.74 7.56
C GLU A 38 0.29 -7.84 6.49
N MET A 39 -0.10 -6.56 6.49
CA MET A 39 0.31 -5.61 5.46
C MET A 39 1.57 -4.86 5.86
N TYR A 40 2.62 -5.59 6.23
CA TYR A 40 3.95 -5.06 6.56
C TYR A 40 4.98 -5.33 5.46
N LEU A 41 5.97 -4.46 5.36
CA LEU A 41 7.12 -4.61 4.48
C LEU A 41 8.32 -3.84 5.06
N ASN A 42 9.53 -4.32 4.80
CA ASN A 42 10.75 -3.62 5.22
C ASN A 42 11.03 -2.42 4.31
N CYS A 43 11.37 -1.29 4.92
CA CYS A 43 11.92 -0.15 4.17
C CYS A 43 13.27 -0.52 3.55
N ALA A 44 13.45 -0.28 2.26
CA ALA A 44 14.70 -0.57 1.56
C ALA A 44 15.93 0.24 2.03
N ILE A 45 15.70 1.30 2.82
CA ILE A 45 16.76 2.21 3.29
C ILE A 45 17.15 1.96 4.74
N CYS A 46 16.18 1.91 5.66
CA CYS A 46 16.45 1.72 7.09
C CYS A 46 16.24 0.29 7.57
N TYR A 47 15.76 -0.60 6.70
CA TYR A 47 15.47 -2.02 6.98
C TYR A 47 14.49 -2.27 8.13
N GLN A 48 13.83 -1.22 8.63
CA GLN A 48 12.77 -1.35 9.61
C GLN A 48 11.51 -1.86 8.93
N GLU A 49 10.81 -2.77 9.62
CA GLU A 49 9.47 -3.20 9.24
C GLU A 49 8.50 -2.02 9.39
N LYS A 50 7.64 -1.83 8.38
CA LYS A 50 6.70 -0.73 8.28
C LYS A 50 5.37 -1.22 7.74
N LYS A 51 4.28 -0.57 8.17
CA LYS A 51 2.99 -0.79 7.53
C LYS A 51 3.12 -0.33 6.08
N ARG A 52 2.52 -1.06 5.14
CA ARG A 52 2.52 -0.68 3.71
C ARG A 52 1.95 0.72 3.47
N THR A 53 1.07 1.20 4.35
CA THR A 53 0.54 2.57 4.32
C THR A 53 1.60 3.65 4.58
N GLU A 54 2.68 3.30 5.29
CA GLU A 54 3.82 4.16 5.64
C GLU A 54 4.94 4.12 4.58
N LEU A 55 4.79 3.29 3.56
CA LEU A 55 5.77 3.10 2.49
C LEU A 55 5.27 3.71 1.18
N ARG A 56 6.20 4.21 0.37
CA ARG A 56 5.96 4.55 -1.04
C ARG A 56 7.05 3.97 -1.90
N ILE A 57 6.71 3.68 -3.15
CA ILE A 57 7.73 3.38 -4.15
C ILE A 57 8.41 4.70 -4.52
N ALA A 58 9.71 4.76 -4.28
CA ALA A 58 10.55 5.92 -4.53
C ALA A 58 11.72 5.53 -5.43
N GLU A 59 12.23 6.53 -6.13
CA GLU A 59 13.42 6.46 -6.98
C GLU A 59 14.51 7.37 -6.40
N ASP A 60 15.75 6.92 -6.52
CA ASP A 60 16.93 7.73 -6.16
C ASP A 60 17.50 8.31 -7.46
N PRO A 61 17.45 9.64 -7.67
CA PRO A 61 17.95 10.25 -8.89
C PRO A 61 19.45 10.03 -9.11
N ASP A 62 20.20 9.72 -8.05
CA ASP A 62 21.65 9.58 -8.07
C ASP A 62 22.12 8.11 -8.11
N GLN A 63 21.21 7.12 -8.03
CA GLN A 63 21.56 5.69 -8.04
C GLN A 63 20.92 4.94 -9.20
N ILE A 64 21.59 3.88 -9.68
CA ILE A 64 21.19 3.02 -10.82
C ILE A 64 20.13 1.98 -10.36
N PHE A 65 19.24 2.43 -9.51
CA PHE A 65 18.41 1.57 -8.72
C PHE A 65 16.98 1.98 -9.08
N ASP A 66 16.33 1.16 -9.90
CA ASP A 66 15.11 1.54 -10.63
C ASP A 66 14.01 2.04 -9.68
N GLU A 67 13.56 1.26 -8.69
CA GLU A 67 12.49 1.64 -7.75
C GLU A 67 12.43 0.74 -6.50
N PHE A 68 12.14 1.32 -5.31
CA PHE A 68 12.03 0.56 -4.04
C PHE A 68 10.94 1.08 -3.12
N ALA A 69 10.42 0.21 -2.26
CA ALA A 69 9.55 0.59 -1.16
C ALA A 69 10.36 1.26 -0.03
N VAL A 70 10.11 2.55 0.21
CA VAL A 70 10.81 3.37 1.20
C VAL A 70 9.80 4.03 2.13
N CYS A 71 10.13 4.12 3.42
CA CYS A 71 9.28 4.81 4.38
C CYS A 71 9.36 6.32 4.23
N PHE A 72 8.30 7.01 4.65
CA PHE A 72 8.24 8.48 4.57
C PHE A 72 9.44 9.17 5.24
N ASP A 73 9.92 8.64 6.36
CA ASP A 73 11.09 9.19 7.06
C ASP A 73 12.35 9.14 6.20
N CYS A 74 12.59 8.01 5.53
CA CYS A 74 13.76 7.84 4.67
C CYS A 74 13.65 8.65 3.38
N ILE A 75 12.44 8.78 2.81
CA ILE A 75 12.17 9.65 1.65
C ILE A 75 12.53 11.09 2.01
N ALA A 76 12.03 11.59 3.14
CA ALA A 76 12.30 12.96 3.58
C ALA A 76 13.78 13.19 3.91
N ARG A 77 14.44 12.27 4.63
CA ARG A 77 15.84 12.40 5.04
C ARG A 77 16.84 12.35 3.88
N ARG A 78 16.55 11.55 2.86
CA ARG A 78 17.42 11.38 1.68
C ARG A 78 16.98 12.17 0.46
N ASN A 79 15.89 12.94 0.58
CA ASN A 79 15.32 13.72 -0.51
C ASN A 79 15.03 12.87 -1.76
N LEU A 80 14.48 11.67 -1.55
CA LEU A 80 14.12 10.76 -2.64
C LEU A 80 12.88 11.26 -3.39
N MET A 81 12.79 10.94 -4.68
CA MET A 81 11.62 11.27 -5.49
C MET A 81 10.59 10.15 -5.42
N LEU A 82 9.31 10.51 -5.37
CA LEU A 82 8.24 9.50 -5.46
C LEU A 82 8.14 9.01 -6.90
N SER A 83 8.16 7.69 -7.10
CA SER A 83 7.95 7.15 -8.45
C SER A 83 6.51 7.38 -8.90
N HIS A 84 6.36 7.74 -10.18
CA HIS A 84 5.08 7.89 -10.88
C HIS A 84 4.77 6.70 -11.81
N SER A 85 5.54 5.62 -11.75
CA SER A 85 5.31 4.43 -12.55
C SER A 85 4.00 3.73 -12.21
N GLU A 86 3.54 2.86 -13.12
CA GLU A 86 2.37 2.02 -12.87
C GLU A 86 2.58 1.10 -11.66
N ARG A 87 3.81 0.63 -11.43
CA ARG A 87 4.16 -0.19 -10.27
C ARG A 87 3.98 0.56 -8.96
N ALA A 88 4.40 1.83 -8.92
CA ALA A 88 4.22 2.68 -7.76
C ALA A 88 2.75 2.93 -7.45
N LEU A 89 1.94 3.14 -8.49
CA LEU A 89 0.50 3.32 -8.35
C LEU A 89 -0.22 2.03 -7.93
N ASP A 90 0.12 0.87 -8.52
CA ASP A 90 -0.42 -0.44 -8.12
C ASP A 90 -0.10 -0.75 -6.66
N PHE A 91 1.14 -0.48 -6.22
CA PHE A 91 1.53 -0.70 -4.83
C PHE A 91 0.62 0.04 -3.85
N GLU A 92 0.35 1.32 -4.10
CA GLU A 92 -0.56 2.13 -3.29
C GLU A 92 -2.01 1.68 -3.42
N ALA A 93 -2.48 1.44 -4.65
CA ALA A 93 -3.86 1.08 -4.94
C ALA A 93 -4.24 -0.29 -4.36
N ARG A 94 -3.37 -1.28 -4.48
CA ARG A 94 -3.55 -2.62 -3.92
C ARG A 94 -3.57 -2.59 -2.40
N THR A 95 -2.70 -1.77 -1.79
CA THR A 95 -2.71 -1.56 -0.34
C THR A 95 -4.04 -0.96 0.11
N LEU A 96 -4.54 0.06 -0.60
CA LEU A 96 -5.83 0.67 -0.32
C LEU A 96 -7.00 -0.30 -0.50
N ALA A 97 -7.02 -1.08 -1.59
CA ALA A 97 -8.05 -2.06 -1.89
C ALA A 97 -8.15 -3.13 -0.78
N ILE A 98 -7.01 -3.71 -0.38
CA ILE A 98 -6.98 -4.71 0.69
C ILE A 98 -7.48 -4.13 2.02
N LEU A 99 -7.10 -2.89 2.35
CA LEU A 99 -7.57 -2.23 3.57
C LEU A 99 -9.08 -1.93 3.53
N ARG A 100 -9.62 -1.53 2.38
CA ARG A 100 -11.07 -1.32 2.21
C ARG A 100 -11.84 -2.62 2.41
N ILE A 101 -11.35 -3.72 1.83
CA ILE A 101 -11.93 -5.05 2.02
C ILE A 101 -11.83 -5.45 3.49
N LYS A 102 -10.65 -5.32 4.12
CA LYS A 102 -10.46 -5.65 5.54
C LYS A 102 -11.45 -4.89 6.43
N ASN A 103 -11.58 -3.58 6.24
CA ASN A 103 -12.50 -2.74 7.03
C ASN A 103 -13.98 -2.94 6.69
N GLY A 104 -14.30 -3.44 5.50
CA GLY A 104 -15.67 -3.76 5.08
C GLY A 104 -16.12 -5.16 5.52
N VAL A 105 -15.18 -6.10 5.64
CA VAL A 105 -15.40 -7.48 6.09
C VAL A 105 -15.33 -7.58 7.61
N MET A 106 -14.33 -6.95 8.24
CA MET A 106 -14.17 -6.87 9.69
C MET A 106 -14.83 -5.58 10.19
N LYS A 107 -15.84 -5.71 11.04
CA LYS A 107 -16.40 -4.57 11.77
C LYS A 107 -15.39 -4.10 12.82
N PRO A 108 -15.40 -2.82 13.24
CA PRO A 108 -14.52 -2.32 14.31
C PRO A 108 -14.54 -3.16 15.60
N GLN A 109 -15.62 -3.90 15.87
CA GLN A 109 -15.73 -4.82 17.01
C GLN A 109 -14.82 -6.06 16.91
N ASP A 110 -14.48 -6.48 15.69
CA ASP A 110 -13.65 -7.68 15.44
C ASP A 110 -12.15 -7.41 15.72
N TRP A 111 -11.78 -6.15 16.03
CA TRP A 111 -10.40 -5.75 16.34
C TRP A 111 -10.06 -5.94 17.82
N GLU A 112 -11.05 -5.90 18.72
CA GLU A 112 -10.84 -6.07 20.17
C GLU A 112 -10.64 -7.56 20.53
N GLU A 113 -11.20 -8.49 19.74
CA GLU A 113 -11.06 -9.94 19.98
C GLU A 113 -9.68 -10.50 19.60
N GLU A 114 -8.96 -9.88 18.66
CA GLU A 114 -7.60 -10.32 18.29
C GLU A 114 -6.54 -9.89 19.32
N GLU A 115 -6.74 -8.81 20.07
CA GLU A 115 -5.80 -8.37 21.12
C GLU A 115 -5.99 -9.12 22.46
N GLU A 116 -7.18 -9.66 22.75
CA GLU A 116 -7.43 -10.47 23.96
C GLU A 116 -7.04 -11.95 23.81
N ALA A 117 -6.71 -12.41 22.58
CA ALA A 117 -6.34 -13.80 22.28
C ALA A 117 -4.81 -14.07 22.30
N LEU A 118 -3.99 -13.08 22.67
CA LEU A 118 -2.52 -13.18 22.86
C LEU A 118 -2.13 -12.98 24.33
#